data_AF-A0AA38KYE3-F1
#
_entry.id   AF-A0AA38KYE3-F1
#
_cell.length_a   1.000
_cell.length_b   1.000
_cell.length_c   1.000
_cell.angle_alpha   90.00
_cell.angle_beta   90.00
_cell.angle_gamma   90.00
#
_symmetry.space_group_name_H-M   'P 1'
#
loop_
_entity.id
_entity.type
_entity.pdbx_description
1 polymer ?
#
loop_
_entity_poly.entity_id
_entity_poly.type
_entity_poly.pdbx_seq_one_letter_code
_entity_poly.pdbx_strand_id
1 'polypeptide(L)'
;MDDSTAIPSLSMGAVGSRFVSSDEIEIARARRDEQWKAAYARLGQEPPPQPQADAYDGRSLAEKLAANRAAKQEEWEEKSKLANQFRALEEDEIMFLDSLREKEEAEEKSRRERDGEEVKGFKEAVAARIQQSNAPPPSMGSSSTAKPSVPKKDTKLPTTVKKDIKKPSLKGVVVKKK
;
A
#
# COMPACT_ATOMS: atom_id res chain seq x y z
N MET A 1 -27.05 -24.93 16.03
CA MET A 1 -27.79 -25.72 15.02
C MET A 1 -26.81 -26.78 14.58
N ASP A 2 -26.77 -27.83 15.38
CA ASP A 2 -25.69 -28.79 15.48
C ASP A 2 -26.16 -30.09 14.84
N ASP A 3 -26.12 -30.16 13.51
CA ASP A 3 -26.28 -31.44 12.80
C ASP A 3 -24.94 -32.18 12.83
N SER A 4 -24.75 -32.85 13.96
CA SER A 4 -23.68 -33.79 14.21
C SER A 4 -23.78 -34.92 13.20
N THR A 5 -22.82 -34.99 12.27
CA THR A 5 -22.48 -36.20 11.56
C THR A 5 -22.01 -37.23 12.58
N ALA A 6 -22.98 -37.92 13.19
CA ALA A 6 -22.76 -38.96 14.18
C ALA A 6 -21.94 -40.08 13.54
N ILE A 7 -20.62 -40.06 13.76
CA ILE A 7 -19.75 -41.16 13.40
C ILE A 7 -20.28 -42.38 14.15
N PRO A 8 -20.77 -43.43 13.46
CA PRO A 8 -21.34 -44.58 14.12
C PRO A 8 -20.30 -45.21 15.04
N SER A 9 -20.56 -45.20 16.36
CA SER A 9 -19.64 -45.74 17.36
C SER A 9 -19.26 -47.18 17.00
N LEU A 10 -17.95 -47.43 16.83
CA LEU A 10 -17.48 -48.70 16.32
C LEU A 10 -17.67 -49.88 17.30
N SER A 11 -18.13 -49.64 18.53
CA SER A 11 -18.04 -50.63 19.62
C SER A 11 -19.33 -51.39 19.98
N MET A 12 -20.53 -50.98 19.54
CA MET A 12 -21.79 -51.45 20.16
C MET A 12 -22.76 -52.24 19.27
N GLY A 13 -22.42 -52.56 18.02
CA GLY A 13 -23.33 -53.26 17.09
C GLY A 13 -22.77 -54.58 16.56
N ALA A 14 -23.66 -55.54 16.27
CA ALA A 14 -23.32 -56.80 15.61
C ALA A 14 -22.59 -56.51 14.28
N VAL A 15 -21.39 -57.09 14.12
CA VAL A 15 -20.48 -56.81 12.99
C VAL A 15 -21.10 -57.04 11.61
N GLY A 16 -22.10 -57.92 11.50
CA GLY A 16 -22.77 -58.24 10.23
C GLY A 16 -23.56 -57.08 9.61
N SER A 17 -24.06 -56.12 10.40
CA SER A 17 -24.82 -54.97 9.86
C SER A 17 -23.93 -53.86 9.28
N ARG A 18 -22.60 -54.05 9.31
CA ARG A 18 -21.60 -53.05 8.93
C ARG A 18 -20.94 -53.37 7.60
N PHE A 19 -21.12 -54.61 7.14
CA PHE A 19 -20.65 -55.06 5.84
C PHE A 19 -21.80 -54.96 4.85
N VAL A 20 -21.54 -54.29 3.74
CA VAL A 20 -22.47 -54.14 2.62
C VAL A 20 -21.98 -55.09 1.53
N SER A 21 -22.89 -55.84 0.91
CA SER A 21 -22.49 -56.71 -0.20
C SER A 21 -22.17 -55.89 -1.46
N SER A 22 -21.35 -56.45 -2.36
CA SER A 22 -21.05 -55.79 -3.65
C SER A 22 -22.33 -55.48 -4.42
N ASP A 23 -23.25 -56.46 -4.47
CA ASP A 23 -24.54 -56.33 -5.15
C ASP A 23 -25.40 -55.20 -4.56
N GLU A 24 -25.41 -55.04 -3.23
CA GLU A 24 -26.17 -53.97 -2.59
C GLU A 24 -25.58 -52.59 -2.92
N ILE A 25 -24.25 -52.47 -3.03
CA ILE A 25 -23.57 -51.25 -3.47
C ILE A 25 -23.92 -50.93 -4.93
N GLU A 26 -23.94 -51.93 -5.80
CA GLU A 26 -24.27 -51.79 -7.22
C GLU A 26 -25.73 -51.37 -7.42
N ILE A 27 -26.67 -52.00 -6.73
CA ILE A 27 -28.09 -51.63 -6.75
C ILE A 27 -28.29 -50.21 -6.22
N ALA A 28 -27.58 -49.83 -5.15
CA ALA A 28 -27.67 -48.48 -4.59
C ALA A 28 -27.08 -47.42 -5.54
N ARG A 29 -26.02 -47.75 -6.30
CA ARG A 29 -25.48 -46.88 -7.36
C ARG A 29 -26.46 -46.75 -8.52
N ALA A 30 -27.00 -47.85 -9.03
CA ALA A 30 -27.97 -47.85 -10.12
C ALA A 30 -29.21 -47.02 -9.79
N ARG A 31 -29.79 -47.17 -8.59
CA ARG A 31 -30.93 -46.35 -8.13
C ARG A 31 -30.60 -44.86 -8.10
N ARG A 32 -29.38 -44.50 -7.68
CA ARG A 32 -28.92 -43.12 -7.65
C ARG A 32 -28.74 -42.56 -9.05
N ASP A 33 -28.19 -43.35 -9.97
CA ASP A 33 -28.01 -42.96 -11.37
C ASP A 33 -29.35 -42.79 -12.10
N GLU A 34 -30.33 -43.65 -11.83
CA GLU A 34 -31.69 -43.54 -12.35
C GLU A 34 -32.38 -42.27 -11.85
N GLN A 35 -32.30 -42.00 -10.55
CA GLN A 35 -32.86 -40.78 -9.94
C GLN A 35 -32.19 -39.52 -10.51
N TRP A 36 -30.87 -39.55 -10.69
CA TRP A 36 -30.10 -38.48 -11.30
C TRP A 36 -30.56 -38.22 -12.73
N LYS A 37 -30.62 -39.27 -13.57
CA LYS A 37 -31.09 -39.18 -14.96
C LYS A 37 -32.53 -38.64 -15.03
N ALA A 38 -33.41 -39.11 -14.14
CA ALA A 38 -34.79 -38.63 -14.08
C ALA A 38 -34.88 -37.14 -13.69
N ALA A 39 -34.04 -36.66 -12.76
CA ALA A 39 -33.98 -35.26 -12.37
C ALA A 39 -33.54 -34.35 -13.54
N TYR A 40 -32.52 -34.76 -14.29
CA TYR A 40 -32.04 -34.03 -15.47
C TYR A 40 -33.04 -34.08 -16.64
N ALA A 41 -33.68 -35.23 -16.87
CA ALA A 41 -34.74 -35.36 -17.86
C ALA A 41 -35.93 -34.42 -17.56
N ARG A 42 -36.29 -34.26 -16.29
CA ARG A 42 -37.32 -33.29 -15.87
C ARG A 42 -36.90 -31.83 -16.14
N LEU A 43 -35.61 -31.53 -16.07
CA LEU A 43 -35.06 -30.21 -16.39
C LEU A 43 -34.91 -29.96 -17.90
N GLY A 44 -35.12 -30.99 -18.74
CA GLY A 44 -34.97 -30.92 -20.19
C GLY A 44 -33.52 -30.81 -20.65
N GLN A 45 -32.56 -31.17 -19.79
CA GLN A 45 -31.13 -31.14 -20.07
C GLN A 45 -30.55 -32.55 -20.03
N GLU A 46 -29.58 -32.83 -20.89
CA GLU A 46 -28.85 -34.09 -20.82
C GLU A 46 -27.98 -34.13 -19.56
N PRO A 47 -27.99 -35.24 -18.78
CA PRO A 47 -27.08 -35.39 -17.66
C PRO A 47 -25.63 -35.23 -18.16
N PRO A 48 -24.80 -34.40 -17.49
CA PRO A 48 -23.39 -34.30 -17.83
C PRO A 48 -22.71 -35.67 -17.71
N PRO A 49 -21.66 -35.93 -18.53
CA PRO A 49 -20.94 -37.19 -18.49
C PRO A 49 -20.48 -37.49 -17.07
N GLN A 50 -20.77 -38.69 -16.59
CA GLN A 50 -20.37 -39.08 -15.24
C GLN A 50 -18.85 -38.96 -15.11
N PRO A 51 -18.35 -38.44 -13.97
CA PRO A 51 -16.93 -38.42 -13.72
C PRO A 51 -16.40 -39.85 -13.84
N GLN A 52 -15.45 -40.04 -14.74
CA GLN A 52 -14.75 -41.31 -14.89
C GLN A 52 -14.18 -41.67 -13.52
N ALA A 53 -14.38 -42.93 -13.09
CA ALA A 53 -13.78 -43.39 -11.85
C ALA A 53 -12.28 -43.08 -11.91
N ASP A 54 -11.80 -42.35 -10.91
CA ASP A 54 -10.41 -41.89 -10.88
C ASP A 54 -9.49 -43.07 -11.17
N ALA A 55 -8.62 -42.90 -12.17
CA ALA A 55 -7.65 -43.91 -12.55
C ALA A 55 -6.92 -44.39 -11.29
N TYR A 56 -6.84 -45.71 -11.11
CA TYR A 56 -6.26 -46.30 -9.91
C TYR A 56 -4.89 -45.70 -9.61
N ASP A 57 -4.85 -44.83 -8.59
CA ASP A 57 -3.64 -44.14 -8.18
C ASP A 57 -2.76 -45.11 -7.40
N GLY A 58 -1.64 -45.48 -8.01
CA GLY A 58 -0.65 -46.40 -7.46
C GLY A 58 0.12 -45.87 -6.25
N ARG A 59 -0.10 -44.61 -5.85
CA ARG A 59 0.44 -44.05 -4.61
C ARG A 59 -0.13 -44.74 -3.38
N SER A 60 0.71 -44.87 -2.37
CA SER A 60 0.31 -45.42 -1.07
C SER A 60 -0.76 -44.52 -0.43
N LEU A 61 -1.63 -45.10 0.40
CA LEU A 61 -2.61 -44.34 1.18
C LEU A 61 -1.92 -43.24 2.02
N ALA A 62 -0.72 -43.51 2.53
CA ALA A 62 0.06 -42.54 3.30
C ALA A 62 0.42 -41.29 2.47
N GLU A 63 0.81 -41.49 1.21
CA GLU A 63 1.15 -40.40 0.28
C GLU A 63 -0.10 -39.59 -0.09
N LYS A 64 -1.23 -40.27 -0.31
CA LYS A 64 -2.52 -39.60 -0.57
C LYS A 64 -2.95 -38.73 0.60
N LEU A 65 -2.83 -39.25 1.83
CA LEU A 65 -3.17 -38.49 3.04
C LEU A 65 -2.21 -37.31 3.25
N ALA A 66 -0.91 -37.49 3.00
CA ALA A 66 0.07 -36.42 3.07
C ALA A 66 -0.25 -35.31 2.06
N ALA A 67 -0.55 -35.67 0.81
CA ALA A 67 -0.94 -34.72 -0.24
C ALA A 67 -2.22 -33.95 0.13
N ASN A 68 -3.24 -34.63 0.70
CA ASN A 68 -4.47 -33.95 1.12
C ASN A 68 -4.24 -32.97 2.28
N ARG A 69 -3.36 -33.31 3.23
CA ARG A 69 -2.97 -32.40 4.30
C ARG A 69 -2.19 -31.20 3.76
N ALA A 70 -1.22 -31.44 2.88
CA ALA A 70 -0.43 -30.38 2.26
C ALA A 70 -1.31 -29.43 1.44
N ALA A 71 -2.22 -29.96 0.61
CA ALA A 71 -3.15 -29.14 -0.18
C ALA A 71 -4.04 -28.27 0.72
N LYS A 72 -4.61 -28.83 1.80
CA LYS A 72 -5.41 -28.06 2.76
C LYS A 72 -4.59 -26.98 3.46
N GLN A 73 -3.34 -27.29 3.79
CA GLN A 73 -2.43 -26.35 4.44
C GLN A 73 -2.08 -25.20 3.48
N GLU A 74 -1.73 -25.51 2.23
CA GLU A 74 -1.42 -24.53 1.18
C GLU A 74 -2.62 -23.63 0.90
N GLU A 75 -3.82 -24.19 0.73
CA GLU A 75 -5.04 -23.40 0.57
C GLU A 75 -5.33 -22.48 1.76
N TRP A 76 -5.06 -22.95 2.97
CA TRP A 76 -5.23 -22.15 4.18
C TRP A 76 -4.19 -21.03 4.24
N GLU A 77 -2.92 -21.34 3.96
CA GLU A 77 -1.84 -20.37 3.89
C GLU A 77 -2.08 -19.33 2.80
N GLU A 78 -2.56 -19.70 1.62
CA GLU A 78 -2.90 -18.74 0.56
C GLU A 78 -4.02 -17.78 0.99
N LYS A 79 -5.09 -18.31 1.59
CA LYS A 79 -6.23 -17.51 2.08
C LYS A 79 -5.79 -16.60 3.24
N SER A 80 -4.98 -17.11 4.16
CA SER A 80 -4.50 -16.37 5.33
C SER A 80 -3.36 -15.40 5.01
N LYS A 81 -2.55 -15.66 3.99
CA LYS A 81 -1.39 -14.83 3.62
C LYS A 81 -1.82 -13.44 3.18
N LEU A 82 -2.86 -13.33 2.36
CA LEU A 82 -3.40 -12.03 1.95
C LEU A 82 -4.12 -11.33 3.11
N ALA A 83 -4.82 -12.09 3.95
CA ALA A 83 -5.51 -11.55 5.11
C ALA A 83 -4.53 -10.97 6.15
N ASN A 84 -3.36 -11.60 6.34
CA ASN A 84 -2.35 -11.18 7.30
C ASN A 84 -1.38 -10.12 6.76
N GLN A 85 -1.44 -9.78 5.47
CA GLN A 85 -0.52 -8.81 4.87
C GLN A 85 -0.79 -7.38 5.34
N PHE A 86 -2.04 -7.07 5.66
CA PHE A 86 -2.45 -5.76 6.14
C PHE A 86 -3.04 -5.91 7.54
N ARG A 87 -2.44 -5.20 8.48
CA ARG A 87 -3.00 -4.99 9.81
C ARG A 87 -3.57 -3.58 9.91
N ALA A 88 -4.47 -3.36 10.86
CA ALA A 88 -4.87 -2.01 11.24
C ALA A 88 -3.64 -1.24 11.77
N LEU A 89 -3.61 0.07 11.53
CA LEU A 89 -2.61 0.93 12.17
C LEU A 89 -2.92 1.02 13.67
N GLU A 90 -1.87 1.02 14.48
CA GLU A 90 -1.96 1.26 15.92
C GLU A 90 -2.20 2.76 16.20
N GLU A 91 -2.73 3.11 17.38
CA GLU A 91 -3.05 4.50 17.74
C GLU A 91 -1.81 5.40 17.67
N ASP A 92 -0.67 4.90 18.13
CA ASP A 92 0.63 5.60 18.05
C ASP A 92 1.11 5.81 16.61
N GLU A 93 0.84 4.85 15.71
CA GLU A 93 1.21 4.95 14.29
C GLU A 93 0.35 6.01 13.59
N ILE A 94 -0.94 6.11 13.93
CA ILE A 94 -1.84 7.15 13.43
C ILE A 94 -1.36 8.52 13.88
N MET A 95 -1.09 8.68 15.19
CA MET A 95 -0.57 9.93 15.75
C MET A 95 0.76 10.35 15.12
N PHE A 96 1.63 9.39 14.81
CA PHE A 96 2.87 9.65 14.08
C PHE A 96 2.61 10.20 12.68
N LEU A 97 1.70 9.61 11.91
CA LEU A 97 1.36 10.10 10.56
C LEU A 97 0.73 11.49 10.60
N ASP A 98 -0.12 11.78 11.59
CA ASP A 98 -0.69 13.11 11.78
C ASP A 98 0.39 14.14 12.14
N SER A 99 1.36 13.76 12.98
CA SER A 99 2.50 14.65 13.32
C SER A 99 3.39 14.96 12.11
N LEU A 100 3.58 14.00 11.19
CA LEU A 100 4.32 14.22 9.95
C LEU A 100 3.58 15.19 9.02
N ARG A 101 2.26 15.02 8.90
CA ARG A 101 1.41 15.89 8.10
C ARG A 101 1.41 17.31 8.66
N GLU A 102 1.24 17.47 9.96
CA GLU A 102 1.29 18.78 10.62
C GLU A 102 2.65 19.46 10.41
N LYS A 103 3.75 18.69 10.48
CA LYS A 103 5.09 19.21 10.23
C LYS A 103 5.28 19.67 8.79
N GLU A 104 4.81 18.91 7.81
CA GLU A 104 4.89 19.29 6.39
C GLU A 104 4.06 20.55 6.10
N GLU A 105 2.84 20.62 6.64
CA GLU A 105 1.97 21.80 6.52
C GLU A 105 2.59 23.03 7.20
N ALA A 106 3.21 22.86 8.36
CA ALA A 106 3.90 23.94 9.08
C ALA A 106 5.12 24.45 8.30
N GLU A 107 5.92 23.55 7.71
CA GLU A 107 7.07 23.92 6.89
C GLU A 107 6.62 24.65 5.61
N GLU A 108 5.59 24.16 4.93
CA GLU A 108 5.04 24.80 3.74
C GLU A 108 4.46 26.18 4.08
N LYS A 109 3.70 26.29 5.17
CA LYS A 109 3.16 27.57 5.65
C LYS A 109 4.27 28.55 5.99
N SER A 110 5.33 28.12 6.69
CA SER A 110 6.48 28.97 7.01
C SER A 110 7.23 29.43 5.77
N ARG A 111 7.36 28.57 4.76
CA ARG A 111 7.93 28.95 3.45
C ARG A 111 7.05 29.99 2.76
N ARG A 112 5.74 29.75 2.70
CA ARG A 112 4.76 30.64 2.08
C ARG A 112 4.70 32.01 2.75
N GLU A 113 4.83 32.05 4.07
CA GLU A 113 4.91 33.28 4.85
C GLU A 113 6.18 34.07 4.53
N ARG A 114 7.35 33.43 4.52
CA ARG A 114 8.61 34.08 4.12
C ARG A 114 8.55 34.62 2.70
N ASP A 115 8.11 33.80 1.74
CA ASP A 115 7.98 34.21 0.34
C ASP A 115 7.00 35.40 0.22
N GLY A 116 5.91 35.37 1.00
CA GLY A 116 4.92 36.44 1.07
C GLY A 116 5.49 37.75 1.65
N GLU A 117 6.31 37.68 2.70
CA GLU A 117 7.00 38.82 3.29
C GLU A 117 8.00 39.46 2.32
N GLU A 118 8.81 38.64 1.63
CA GLU A 118 9.76 39.12 0.62
C GLU A 118 9.04 39.84 -0.53
N VAL A 119 7.94 39.27 -1.03
CA VAL A 119 7.12 39.89 -2.08
C VAL A 119 6.48 41.20 -1.59
N LYS A 120 5.97 41.24 -0.36
CA LYS A 120 5.41 42.46 0.24
C LYS A 120 6.47 43.56 0.35
N GLY A 121 7.65 43.24 0.90
CA GLY A 121 8.75 44.20 1.03
C GLY A 121 9.23 44.73 -0.32
N PHE A 122 9.29 43.89 -1.36
CA PHE A 122 9.60 44.34 -2.72
C PHE A 122 8.54 45.32 -3.25
N LYS A 123 7.24 45.01 -3.09
CA LYS A 123 6.15 45.90 -3.51
C LYS A 123 6.21 47.26 -2.82
N GLU A 124 6.47 47.27 -1.52
CA GLU A 124 6.63 48.50 -0.74
C GLU A 124 7.84 49.32 -1.19
N ALA A 125 9.01 48.68 -1.40
CA ALA A 125 10.21 49.35 -1.87
C ALA A 125 10.05 49.94 -3.28
N VAL A 126 9.38 49.22 -4.19
CA VAL A 126 9.04 49.72 -5.53
C VAL A 126 8.09 50.91 -5.43
N ALA A 127 7.04 50.82 -4.60
CA ALA A 127 6.11 51.93 -4.39
C ALA A 127 6.80 53.17 -3.82
N ALA A 128 7.65 53.01 -2.80
CA ALA A 128 8.43 54.09 -2.21
C ALA A 128 9.40 54.73 -3.23
N ARG A 129 10.06 53.92 -4.07
CA ARG A 129 10.94 54.42 -5.13
C ARG A 129 10.17 55.22 -6.18
N ILE A 130 8.99 54.75 -6.58
CA ILE A 130 8.12 55.47 -7.52
C ILE A 130 7.68 56.81 -6.90
N GLN A 131 7.26 56.80 -5.63
CA GLN A 131 6.87 58.03 -4.91
C GLN A 131 8.03 59.03 -4.80
N GLN A 132 9.24 58.58 -4.47
CA GLN A 132 10.44 59.43 -4.43
C GLN A 132 10.80 60.00 -5.81
N SER A 133 10.65 59.21 -6.88
CA SER A 133 10.90 59.69 -8.24
C SER A 133 9.84 60.66 -8.76
N ASN A 134 8.66 60.71 -8.13
CA ASN A 134 7.55 61.59 -8.50
C ASN A 134 7.36 62.77 -7.52
N ALA A 135 8.25 62.93 -6.53
CA ALA A 135 8.24 64.05 -5.59
C ALA A 135 8.89 65.29 -6.24
N PRO A 136 8.28 66.49 -6.14
CA PRO A 136 8.89 67.73 -6.64
C PRO A 136 10.17 68.04 -5.83
N PRO A 137 11.18 68.70 -6.44
CA PRO A 137 12.48 68.88 -5.82
C PRO A 137 12.38 69.67 -4.49
N PRO A 138 13.12 69.29 -3.44
CA PRO A 138 13.15 70.07 -2.21
C PRO A 138 13.80 71.43 -2.47
N SER A 139 13.04 72.49 -2.24
CA SER A 139 13.57 73.85 -2.11
C SER A 139 14.40 73.92 -0.83
N MET A 140 15.72 73.80 -0.96
CA MET A 140 16.67 74.08 0.11
C MET A 140 17.59 75.22 -0.33
N GLY A 141 17.42 76.35 0.35
CA GLY A 141 18.25 77.54 0.23
C GLY A 141 19.72 77.25 0.53
N SER A 142 20.56 77.96 -0.21
CA SER A 142 22.01 77.94 -0.12
C SER A 142 22.49 78.34 1.28
N SER A 143 23.39 77.56 1.87
CA SER A 143 24.52 78.13 2.60
C SER A 143 25.69 77.14 2.61
N SER A 144 26.88 77.72 2.67
CA SER A 144 28.16 77.27 2.13
C SER A 144 29.05 76.54 3.15
N THR A 145 30.12 75.92 2.62
CA THR A 145 31.42 75.58 3.26
C THR A 145 31.40 74.50 4.35
N ALA A 146 32.32 73.54 4.49
CA ALA A 146 33.72 73.40 4.07
C ALA A 146 34.16 71.91 4.09
N LYS A 147 35.24 71.59 3.35
CA LYS A 147 36.16 70.43 3.55
C LYS A 147 36.96 70.62 4.86
N PRO A 148 37.54 69.58 5.54
CA PRO A 148 38.62 68.75 4.96
C PRO A 148 38.86 67.30 5.51
N SER A 149 39.82 66.65 4.84
CA SER A 149 40.87 65.72 5.30
C SER A 149 40.57 64.25 5.69
N VAL A 150 41.17 63.37 4.88
CA VAL A 150 41.61 61.97 5.17
C VAL A 150 42.62 61.89 6.33
N PRO A 151 42.76 60.72 7.00
CA PRO A 151 43.99 59.96 6.78
C PRO A 151 43.82 58.43 6.64
N LYS A 152 44.91 57.83 6.12
CA LYS A 152 45.16 56.41 5.76
C LYS A 152 45.52 55.54 6.97
N LYS A 153 45.53 54.20 6.71
CA LYS A 153 46.22 53.05 7.37
C LYS A 153 45.25 52.03 8.00
N ASP A 154 45.42 50.72 7.94
CA ASP A 154 46.41 49.82 7.33
C ASP A 154 45.76 48.42 7.17
N THR A 155 46.30 47.68 6.20
CA THR A 155 46.27 46.25 5.88
C THR A 155 45.93 45.24 7.01
N LYS A 156 45.05 44.25 6.73
CA LYS A 156 45.33 42.78 6.68
C LYS A 156 44.07 41.90 6.70
N LEU A 157 43.93 41.06 5.66
CA LEU A 157 43.27 39.73 5.67
C LEU A 157 44.17 38.73 6.45
N PRO A 158 43.68 37.61 7.03
CA PRO A 158 43.04 36.48 6.32
C PRO A 158 41.87 35.85 7.14
N THR A 159 41.10 34.82 6.78
CA THR A 159 41.30 33.59 6.00
C THR A 159 39.91 33.04 5.64
N THR A 160 39.81 32.48 4.44
CA THR A 160 38.70 31.70 3.89
C THR A 160 38.58 30.32 4.55
N VAL A 161 37.36 29.87 4.90
CA VAL A 161 37.04 28.44 4.99
C VAL A 161 36.04 28.12 3.89
N LYS A 162 36.53 27.50 2.82
CA LYS A 162 35.73 26.85 1.79
C LYS A 162 35.35 25.47 2.33
N LYS A 163 34.06 25.13 2.34
CA LYS A 163 33.61 23.74 2.46
C LYS A 163 32.75 23.40 1.26
N ASP A 164 33.39 22.78 0.29
CA ASP A 164 32.76 22.18 -0.89
C ASP A 164 31.84 21.05 -0.44
N ILE A 165 30.53 21.23 -0.56
CA ILE A 165 29.56 20.15 -0.48
C ILE A 165 29.07 19.90 -1.91
N LYS A 166 29.64 18.86 -2.50
CA LYS A 166 29.26 18.32 -3.80
C LYS A 166 27.81 17.88 -3.74
N LYS A 167 26.94 18.53 -4.51
CA LYS A 167 25.59 18.06 -4.82
C LYS A 167 25.71 16.77 -5.67
N PRO A 168 25.03 15.66 -5.34
CA PRO A 168 24.89 14.57 -6.30
C PRO A 168 23.94 15.03 -7.41
N SER A 169 24.47 15.17 -8.63
CA SER A 169 23.65 15.42 -9.81
C SER A 169 22.80 14.19 -10.13
N LEU A 170 21.48 14.38 -10.22
CA LEU A 170 20.54 13.35 -10.67
C LEU A 170 20.85 12.95 -12.12
N LYS A 171 21.66 11.91 -12.28
CA LYS A 171 21.79 11.18 -13.54
C LYS A 171 20.71 10.11 -13.54
N GLY A 172 19.64 10.30 -14.31
CA GLY A 172 18.64 9.24 -14.47
C GLY A 172 17.25 9.61 -15.02
N VAL A 173 16.97 10.85 -15.40
CA VAL A 173 15.66 11.16 -16.01
C VAL A 173 15.70 10.81 -17.50
N VAL A 174 15.10 9.66 -17.85
CA VAL A 174 14.76 9.30 -19.24
C VAL A 174 13.26 9.52 -19.42
N VAL A 175 12.90 10.55 -20.19
CA VAL A 175 11.50 10.78 -20.61
C VAL A 175 11.21 9.89 -21.82
N LYS A 176 10.29 8.93 -21.67
CA LYS A 176 9.79 8.11 -22.77
C LYS A 176 8.81 8.93 -23.60
N LYS A 177 9.17 9.23 -24.84
CA LYS A 177 8.33 9.97 -25.79
C LYS A 177 7.20 9.05 -26.29
N LYS A 178 5.96 9.55 -26.26
CA LYS A 178 4.81 8.97 -26.97
C LYS A 178 4.91 9.24 -28.46
#